data_AF-A0A6L7XI46-F1
#
_entry.id   AF-A0A6L7XI46-F1
#
_cell.length_a   1.000
_cell.length_b   1.000
_cell.length_c   1.000
_cell.angle_alpha   90.00
_cell.angle_beta   90.00
_cell.angle_gamma   90.00
#
_symmetry.space_group_name_H-M   'P 1'
#
loop_
_entity.id
_entity.type
_entity.pdbx_description
1 polymer ?
#
loop_
_entity_poly.entity_id
_entity_poly.type
_entity_poly.pdbx_seq_one_letter_code
_entity_poly.pdbx_strand_id
1 'polypeptide(L)'
;MRPDPRVLLADVDRAGADIERFIDGMDRETYVGDARTQAAVERKFEIIGEALNRLHRSHADIADRIPSLREAVGFRNLLIHGYATVIPDRVWDYAENDLPALRETVQLLLAESGPPES
;
A
#
# COMPACT_ATOMS: atom_id res chain seq x y z
N MET A 1 2.39 -22.60 -4.72
CA MET A 1 1.25 -22.66 -3.78
C MET A 1 0.48 -21.36 -3.92
N ARG A 2 -0.85 -21.40 -4.02
CA ARG A 2 -1.70 -20.19 -4.08
C ARG A 2 -1.69 -19.56 -2.67
N PRO A 3 -1.20 -18.33 -2.48
CA PRO A 3 -1.17 -17.72 -1.15
C PRO A 3 -2.60 -17.51 -0.64
N ASP A 4 -2.80 -17.60 0.68
CA ASP A 4 -4.07 -17.25 1.31
C ASP A 4 -4.37 -15.76 1.05
N PRO A 5 -5.56 -15.39 0.52
CA PRO A 5 -5.89 -13.99 0.26
C PRO A 5 -5.90 -13.15 1.54
N ARG A 6 -6.22 -13.75 2.69
CA ARG A 6 -6.21 -13.06 4.00
C ARG A 6 -4.81 -12.63 4.40
N VAL A 7 -3.80 -13.44 4.08
CA VAL A 7 -2.39 -13.07 4.32
C VAL A 7 -1.98 -11.88 3.44
N LEU A 8 -2.37 -11.89 2.17
CA LEU A 8 -2.08 -10.77 1.26
C LEU A 8 -2.78 -9.48 1.69
N LEU A 9 -4.06 -9.56 2.07
CA LEU A 9 -4.81 -8.41 2.58
C LEU A 9 -4.21 -7.90 3.90
N ALA A 10 -3.81 -8.80 4.81
CA ALA A 10 -3.16 -8.42 6.07
C ALA A 10 -1.78 -7.76 5.84
N ASP A 11 -1.04 -8.17 4.81
CA ASP A 11 0.22 -7.50 4.44
C ASP A 11 -0.03 -6.07 3.94
N VAL A 12 -1.09 -5.86 3.16
CA VAL A 12 -1.49 -4.51 2.71
C VAL A 12 -1.89 -3.64 3.90
N ASP A 13 -2.77 -4.13 4.78
CA ASP A 13 -3.22 -3.36 5.95
C ASP A 13 -2.06 -3.02 6.89
N ARG A 14 -1.20 -3.99 7.21
CA ARG A 14 -0.03 -3.78 8.07
C ARG A 14 0.95 -2.77 7.46
N ALA A 15 1.23 -2.89 6.17
CA ALA A 15 2.12 -1.96 5.50
C ALA A 15 1.54 -0.54 5.45
N GLY A 16 0.23 -0.40 5.24
CA GLY A 16 -0.46 0.88 5.31
C GLY A 16 -0.45 1.48 6.73
N ALA A 17 -0.66 0.66 7.76
CA ALA A 17 -0.58 1.11 9.16
C ALA A 17 0.81 1.63 9.52
N ASP A 18 1.85 0.96 9.02
CA ASP A 18 3.22 1.41 9.21
C ASP A 18 3.46 2.76 8.52
N ILE A 19 2.95 2.98 7.30
CA ILE A 19 3.07 4.27 6.60
C ILE A 19 2.43 5.40 7.42
N GLU A 20 1.17 5.24 7.83
CA GLU A 20 0.46 6.26 8.63
C GLU A 20 1.23 6.60 9.90
N ARG A 21 1.77 5.59 10.60
CA ARG A 21 2.61 5.80 11.78
C ARG A 21 3.92 6.51 11.48
N PHE A 22 4.53 6.30 10.32
CA PHE A 22 5.79 6.93 9.95
C PHE A 22 5.61 8.41 9.66
N ILE A 23 4.46 8.80 9.12
CA ILE A 23 4.15 10.18 8.74
C ILE A 23 3.31 10.93 9.78
N ASP A 24 2.90 10.27 10.86
CA ASP A 24 2.10 10.88 11.92
C ASP A 24 2.77 12.15 12.48
N GLY A 25 2.03 13.25 12.45
CA GLY A 25 2.51 14.57 12.88
C GLY A 25 3.53 15.24 11.95
N MET A 26 3.85 14.66 10.79
CA MET A 26 4.68 15.31 9.77
C MET A 26 3.81 16.19 8.87
N ASP A 27 4.38 17.27 8.36
CA ASP A 27 3.87 17.94 7.18
C ASP A 27 4.69 17.55 5.95
N ARG A 28 4.23 18.00 4.77
CA ARG A 28 4.88 17.71 3.49
C ARG A 28 6.35 18.14 3.49
N GLU A 29 6.66 19.33 3.99
CA GLU A 29 8.03 19.85 3.98
C GLU A 29 8.96 18.98 4.86
N THR A 30 8.49 18.61 6.04
CA THR A 30 9.21 17.70 6.95
C THR A 30 9.44 16.34 6.30
N TYR A 31 8.42 15.78 5.64
CA TYR A 31 8.55 14.51 4.92
C TYR A 31 9.55 14.58 3.78
N VAL A 32 9.46 15.60 2.92
CA VAL A 32 10.38 15.81 1.77
C VAL A 32 11.82 16.07 2.24
N GLY A 33 12.01 16.61 3.44
CA GLY A 33 13.32 16.77 4.07
C GLY A 33 13.90 15.50 4.73
N ASP A 34 13.09 14.47 4.99
CA ASP A 34 13.50 13.26 5.70
C ASP A 34 13.62 12.03 4.78
N ALA A 35 14.83 11.85 4.22
CA ALA A 35 15.15 10.73 3.34
C ALA A 35 14.99 9.34 4.01
N ARG A 36 15.11 9.25 5.34
CA ARG A 36 14.92 7.99 6.06
C ARG A 36 13.45 7.60 6.07
N THR A 37 12.58 8.56 6.36
CA THR A 37 11.14 8.34 6.36
C THR A 37 10.62 8.09 4.95
N GLN A 38 11.14 8.81 3.95
CA GLN A 38 10.87 8.53 2.53
C GLN A 38 11.17 7.07 2.17
N ALA A 39 12.40 6.60 2.43
CA ALA A 39 12.79 5.22 2.12
C ALA A 39 11.94 4.18 2.87
N ALA A 40 11.53 4.46 4.10
CA ALA A 40 10.63 3.60 4.87
C ALA A 40 9.24 3.52 4.23
N VAL A 41 8.65 4.65 3.84
CA VAL A 41 7.33 4.73 3.22
C VAL A 41 7.32 4.09 1.83
N GLU A 42 8.32 4.39 0.99
CA GLU A 42 8.48 3.78 -0.33
C GLU A 42 8.53 2.25 -0.24
N ARG A 43 9.31 1.72 0.71
CA ARG A 43 9.40 0.28 0.95
C ARG A 43 8.05 -0.35 1.32
N LYS A 44 7.21 0.37 2.08
CA LYS A 44 5.87 -0.12 2.44
C LYS A 44 4.92 -0.08 1.25
N PHE A 45 4.99 0.94 0.39
CA PHE A 45 4.22 0.97 -0.85
C PHE A 45 4.61 -0.15 -1.83
N GLU A 46 5.89 -0.51 -1.91
CA GLU A 46 6.32 -1.70 -2.67
C GLU A 46 5.66 -2.98 -2.17
N ILE A 47 5.57 -3.16 -0.84
CA ILE A 47 4.92 -4.32 -0.21
C ILE A 47 3.43 -4.33 -0.54
N ILE A 48 2.74 -3.19 -0.42
CA ILE A 48 1.33 -3.03 -0.77
C ILE A 48 1.11 -3.43 -2.23
N GLY A 49 1.86 -2.85 -3.16
CA GLY A 49 1.68 -3.13 -4.58
C GLY A 49 2.01 -4.57 -4.97
N GLU A 50 3.02 -5.20 -4.35
CA GLU A 50 3.33 -6.61 -4.57
C GLU A 50 2.22 -7.53 -4.04
N ALA A 51 1.70 -7.26 -2.84
CA ALA A 51 0.61 -8.03 -2.26
C ALA A 51 -0.67 -7.92 -3.10
N LEU A 52 -1.03 -6.72 -3.57
CA LEU A 52 -2.17 -6.49 -4.45
C LEU A 52 -1.99 -7.15 -5.82
N ASN A 53 -0.80 -7.08 -6.42
CA ASN A 53 -0.51 -7.77 -7.69
C ASN A 53 -0.60 -9.30 -7.53
N ARG A 54 -0.14 -9.86 -6.42
CA ARG A 54 -0.32 -11.29 -6.10
C ARG A 54 -1.79 -11.64 -5.90
N LEU A 55 -2.55 -10.79 -5.20
CA LEU A 55 -3.97 -10.99 -4.98
C LEU A 55 -4.72 -11.00 -6.31
N HIS A 56 -4.47 -10.05 -7.19
CA HIS A 56 -5.07 -10.01 -8.53
C HIS A 56 -4.80 -11.27 -9.36
N ARG A 57 -3.58 -11.81 -9.31
CA ARG A 57 -3.21 -13.03 -10.06
C ARG A 57 -3.77 -14.31 -9.46
N SER A 58 -4.02 -14.34 -8.15
CA SER A 58 -4.40 -15.55 -7.44
C SER A 58 -5.85 -15.59 -7.00
N HIS A 59 -6.52 -14.45 -6.78
CA HIS A 59 -7.88 -14.32 -6.27
C HIS A 59 -8.54 -13.07 -6.91
N ALA A 60 -8.72 -13.12 -8.22
CA ALA A 60 -9.24 -11.98 -8.99
C ALA A 60 -10.61 -11.51 -8.49
N ASP A 61 -11.46 -12.43 -8.03
CA ASP A 61 -12.77 -12.17 -7.44
C ASP A 61 -12.71 -11.27 -6.19
N ILE A 62 -11.67 -11.43 -5.36
CA ILE A 62 -11.43 -10.56 -4.20
C ILE A 62 -10.77 -9.26 -4.65
N ALA A 63 -9.79 -9.35 -5.55
CA ALA A 63 -9.04 -8.19 -6.02
C ALA A 63 -9.92 -7.17 -6.74
N ASP A 64 -10.89 -7.61 -7.55
CA ASP A 64 -11.81 -6.76 -8.31
C ASP A 64 -12.76 -5.95 -7.41
N ARG A 65 -12.84 -6.29 -6.12
CA ARG A 65 -13.58 -5.51 -5.11
C ARG A 65 -12.80 -4.30 -4.59
N ILE A 66 -11.51 -4.17 -4.93
CA ILE A 66 -10.66 -3.05 -4.52
C ILE A 66 -10.66 -2.00 -5.66
N PRO A 67 -11.34 -0.86 -5.51
CA PRO A 67 -11.48 0.11 -6.60
C PRO A 67 -10.13 0.66 -7.10
N SER A 68 -9.20 0.93 -6.17
CA SER A 68 -7.88 1.51 -6.45
C SER A 68 -6.77 0.51 -6.73
N LEU A 69 -7.11 -0.76 -7.00
CA LEU A 69 -6.14 -1.84 -7.21
C LEU A 69 -5.12 -1.50 -8.30
N ARG A 70 -5.60 -1.03 -9.45
CA ARG A 70 -4.73 -0.75 -10.61
C ARG A 70 -3.81 0.44 -10.34
N GLU A 71 -4.30 1.46 -9.65
CA GLU A 71 -3.52 2.63 -9.26
C GLU A 71 -2.42 2.24 -8.28
N ALA A 72 -2.74 1.46 -7.24
CA ALA A 72 -1.76 0.99 -6.26
C ALA A 72 -0.66 0.10 -6.88
N VAL A 73 -1.03 -0.81 -7.79
CA VAL A 73 -0.06 -1.64 -8.52
C VAL A 73 0.79 -0.78 -9.47
N GLY A 74 0.17 0.19 -10.15
CA GLY A 74 0.86 1.16 -11.00
C GLY A 74 1.85 2.03 -10.21
N PHE A 75 1.46 2.47 -9.01
CA PHE A 75 2.29 3.25 -8.11
C PHE A 75 3.55 2.50 -7.68
N ARG A 76 3.42 1.21 -7.34
CA ARG A 76 4.58 0.33 -7.10
C ARG A 76 5.52 0.26 -8.32
N ASN A 77 4.98 0.20 -9.54
CA ASN A 77 5.80 0.19 -10.74
C ASN A 77 6.54 1.52 -10.93
N LEU A 78 5.90 2.65 -10.61
CA LEU A 78 6.55 3.96 -10.63
C LEU A 78 7.74 4.02 -9.65
N LEU A 79 7.56 3.53 -8.43
CA LEU A 79 8.61 3.52 -7.39
C LEU A 79 9.84 2.72 -7.82
N ILE A 80 9.65 1.50 -8.35
CA ILE A 80 10.80 0.66 -8.76
C ILE A 80 11.51 1.14 -10.02
N HIS A 81 10.86 1.97 -10.84
CA HIS A 81 11.42 2.47 -12.09
C HIS A 81 12.13 3.83 -11.93
N GLY A 82 12.09 4.45 -10.75
CA GLY A 82 13.01 5.52 -10.34
C GLY A 82 12.95 6.80 -11.20
N TYR A 83 11.89 7.03 -11.97
CA TYR A 83 11.81 8.22 -12.82
C TYR A 83 11.26 9.44 -12.06
N ALA A 84 12.19 10.40 -11.88
CA ALA A 84 12.03 11.85 -11.75
C ALA A 84 12.04 12.48 -10.34
N THR A 85 12.66 13.65 -10.29
CA THR A 85 12.97 14.57 -9.17
C THR A 85 11.79 15.02 -8.31
N VAL A 86 10.58 14.48 -8.51
CA VAL A 86 9.30 14.84 -7.86
C VAL A 86 8.64 13.59 -7.24
N ILE A 87 9.43 12.57 -6.87
CA ILE A 87 8.91 11.35 -6.24
C ILE A 87 8.41 11.62 -4.80
N PRO A 88 9.14 12.34 -3.93
CA PRO A 88 8.71 12.51 -2.53
C PRO A 88 7.33 13.16 -2.40
N ASP A 89 7.05 14.22 -3.16
CA ASP A 89 5.74 14.90 -3.14
C ASP A 89 4.59 13.96 -3.54
N ARG A 90 4.80 13.10 -4.54
CA ARG A 90 3.78 12.14 -4.97
C ARG A 90 3.58 11.01 -3.97
N VAL A 91 4.66 10.56 -3.33
CA VAL A 91 4.57 9.55 -2.27
C VAL A 91 3.80 10.10 -1.09
N TRP A 92 4.05 11.35 -0.72
CA TRP A 92 3.27 12.06 0.27
C TRP A 92 1.79 12.15 -0.11
N ASP A 93 1.48 12.60 -1.34
CA ASP A 93 0.09 12.72 -1.82
C ASP A 93 -0.65 11.40 -1.73
N TYR A 94 0.00 10.30 -2.15
CA TYR A 94 -0.60 8.98 -2.11
C TYR A 94 -0.79 8.48 -0.67
N ALA A 95 0.16 8.76 0.22
CA ALA A 95 0.08 8.38 1.63
C ALA A 95 -1.05 9.10 2.37
N GLU A 96 -1.27 10.37 2.10
CA GLU A 96 -2.31 11.16 2.77
C GLU A 96 -3.71 10.98 2.16
N ASN A 97 -3.81 10.84 0.83
CA ASN A 97 -5.11 10.91 0.15
C ASN A 97 -5.64 9.56 -0.32
N ASP A 98 -4.77 8.66 -0.82
CA ASP A 98 -5.20 7.41 -1.46
C ASP A 98 -5.10 6.20 -0.51
N LEU A 99 -4.07 6.16 0.33
CA LEU A 99 -3.81 5.06 1.24
C LEU A 99 -4.96 4.83 2.25
N PRO A 100 -5.57 5.86 2.89
CA PRO A 100 -6.63 5.63 3.85
C PRO A 100 -7.83 4.89 3.26
N ALA A 101 -8.27 5.27 2.06
CA ALA A 101 -9.39 4.63 1.37
C ALA A 101 -9.07 3.18 0.93
N LEU A 102 -7.83 2.94 0.49
CA LEU A 102 -7.35 1.59 0.19
C LEU A 102 -7.39 0.71 1.45
N ARG A 103 -6.89 1.22 2.58
CA ARG A 103 -6.87 0.47 3.84
C ARG A 103 -8.25 0.17 4.37
N GLU A 104 -9.18 1.12 4.32
CA GLU A 104 -10.57 0.90 4.71
C GLU A 104 -11.18 -0.26 3.92
N THR A 105 -11.00 -0.26 2.59
CA THR A 105 -11.48 -1.34 1.72
C THR A 105 -10.87 -2.69 2.11
N VAL A 106 -9.56 -2.74 2.36
CA VAL A 106 -8.84 -3.96 2.74
C VAL A 106 -9.31 -4.49 4.11
N GLN A 107 -9.55 -3.61 5.07
CA GLN A 107 -10.05 -3.97 6.39
C GLN A 107 -11.46 -4.57 6.32
N LEU A 108 -12.33 -4.02 5.47
CA LEU A 108 -13.65 -4.61 5.21
C LEU A 108 -13.54 -6.04 4.65
N LEU A 109 -12.66 -6.25 3.65
CA LEU A 109 -12.43 -7.57 3.07
C LEU A 109 -11.87 -8.58 4.09
N LEU A 110 -10.99 -8.14 4.99
CA LEU A 110 -10.47 -8.97 6.09
C LEU A 110 -11.57 -9.34 7.09
N ALA A 111 -12.42 -8.39 7.48
CA ALA A 111 -13.51 -8.63 8.42
C ALA A 111 -14.52 -9.66 7.90
N GLU A 112 -14.80 -9.67 6.60
CA GLU A 112 -15.67 -10.65 5.96
C GLU A 112 -15.07 -12.06 5.87
N SER A 113 -13.73 -12.15 5.75
CA SER A 113 -13.02 -13.40 5.48
C SER A 113 -12.58 -14.16 6.74
N GLY A 114 -12.70 -13.54 7.92
CA GLY A 114 -12.12 -14.05 9.17
C GLY A 114 -10.58 -13.96 9.22
N PRO A 115 -9.94 -14.30 10.35
CA PRO A 115 -8.49 -14.19 10.51
C PRO A 115 -7.73 -15.13 9.54
N PRO A 116 -6.52 -14.76 9.07
CA PRO A 116 -5.67 -15.64 8.26
C PRO A 116 -5.28 -16.88 9.07
N GLU A 117 -5.34 -18.06 8.43
CA GLU A 117 -4.81 -19.29 9.02
C GLU A 117 -3.28 -19.30 8.89
N SER A 118 -2.59 -19.72 9.96
CA SER A 118 -1.13 -19.68 10.11
C SER A 118 -0.41 -20.80 9.36
#